data_AF-A0AA38GGB4-F1
#
_entry.id   AF-A0AA38GGB4-F1
#
_cell.length_a   1.000
_cell.length_b   1.000
_cell.length_c   1.000
_cell.angle_alpha   90.00
_cell.angle_beta   90.00
_cell.angle_gamma   90.00
#
_symmetry.space_group_name_H-M   'P 1'
#
loop_
_entity.id
_entity.type
_entity.pdbx_description
1 polymer ?
#
loop_
_entity_poly.entity_id
_entity_poly.type
_entity_poly.pdbx_seq_one_letter_code
_entity_poly.pdbx_strand_id
1 'polypeptide(L)'
;SKSLLTVLNGSRFSCSCSEASSSSSAEKKISPDNLGRAQCFFRNPLKGRGKMGTVWVLLCVALSLGSFASAGNESVSNGGLEMNYYRDSCPQAEEIVEEQVRLLYKQHKNTAFSWLKNIFHDCFVESCDASLLLDLTRKSVSEKETDRSFSLRNFRYLDSIKEAVERECPGVVSRADVLVLSARDGIMSLGGPYIPLKTGRRDGRKSRANVLEMYLPDHNNTISTVLTRFKAIGIDTLGLVSLL
;
A
#
# COMPACT_ATOMS: atom_id res chain seq x y z
N SER A 1 -44.61 -12.60 -17.48
CA SER A 1 -45.54 -12.05 -16.46
C SER A 1 -44.66 -11.63 -15.28
N LYS A 2 -44.40 -10.37 -14.93
CA LYS A 2 -44.97 -9.06 -15.23
C LYS A 2 -43.83 -8.01 -15.30
N SER A 3 -44.02 -6.96 -16.09
CA SER A 3 -43.23 -5.72 -16.08
C SER A 3 -43.49 -4.88 -14.82
N LEU A 4 -42.53 -4.04 -14.42
CA LEU A 4 -42.77 -2.59 -14.22
C LEU A 4 -41.46 -1.77 -14.25
N LEU A 5 -41.48 -0.68 -15.03
CA LEU A 5 -40.53 0.45 -15.06
C LEU A 5 -40.60 1.25 -13.73
N THR A 6 -39.60 2.05 -13.30
CA THR A 6 -39.27 3.40 -13.83
C THR A 6 -38.01 4.01 -13.16
N VAL A 7 -37.05 4.47 -14.00
CA VAL A 7 -36.16 5.68 -14.02
C VAL A 7 -35.98 6.51 -12.70
N LEU A 8 -34.81 6.93 -12.19
CA LEU A 8 -33.72 7.84 -12.65
C LEU A 8 -32.52 7.65 -11.67
N ASN A 9 -31.24 7.62 -12.04
CA ASN A 9 -30.45 8.80 -12.41
C ASN A 9 -29.16 8.37 -13.12
N GLY A 10 -28.82 9.11 -14.17
CA GLY A 10 -27.76 8.81 -15.13
C GLY A 10 -26.34 8.88 -14.58
N SER A 11 -25.63 7.77 -14.70
CA SER A 11 -24.22 7.71 -15.10
C SER A 11 -23.92 6.28 -15.55
N ARG A 12 -24.18 6.00 -16.83
CA ARG A 12 -23.93 4.71 -17.45
C ARG A 12 -22.44 4.61 -17.78
N PHE A 13 -21.64 4.00 -16.90
CA PHE A 13 -20.29 3.57 -17.26
C PHE A 13 -20.43 2.34 -18.17
N SER A 14 -20.04 2.51 -19.43
CA SER A 14 -20.04 1.44 -20.43
C SER A 14 -18.67 0.76 -20.41
N CYS A 15 -18.59 -0.45 -19.85
CA CYS A 15 -17.45 -1.33 -20.08
C CYS A 15 -17.67 -2.06 -21.41
N SER A 16 -16.81 -1.80 -22.40
CA SER A 16 -16.73 -2.62 -23.61
C SER A 16 -15.51 -3.53 -23.47
N CYS A 17 -15.74 -4.83 -23.34
CA CYS A 17 -14.70 -5.84 -23.53
C CYS A 17 -14.69 -6.21 -25.02
N SER A 18 -13.61 -5.88 -25.73
CA SER A 18 -13.37 -6.44 -27.05
C SER A 18 -12.64 -7.77 -26.88
N GLU A 19 -13.33 -8.85 -27.19
CA GLU A 19 -12.73 -10.17 -27.43
C GLU A 19 -11.84 -10.11 -28.68
N ALA A 20 -10.62 -10.63 -28.55
CA ALA A 20 -9.83 -11.05 -29.71
C ALA A 20 -9.57 -12.55 -29.55
N SER A 21 -10.41 -13.35 -30.22
CA SER A 21 -10.17 -14.76 -30.45
C SER A 21 -9.38 -14.95 -31.75
N SER A 22 -8.22 -15.60 -31.70
CA SER A 22 -7.87 -16.65 -32.66
C SER A 22 -6.70 -17.51 -32.18
N SER A 23 -6.90 -18.81 -32.40
CA SER A 23 -6.12 -19.99 -32.10
C SER A 23 -4.84 -20.15 -32.94
N SER A 24 -3.81 -20.82 -32.38
CA SER A 24 -3.13 -22.00 -32.97
C SER A 24 -1.75 -22.24 -32.34
N SER A 25 -1.45 -23.51 -32.09
CA SER A 25 -0.19 -24.11 -31.62
C SER A 25 1.10 -23.52 -32.20
N ALA A 26 2.09 -23.27 -31.32
CA ALA A 26 3.50 -23.65 -31.51
C ALA A 26 4.33 -23.27 -30.27
N GLU A 27 5.10 -24.24 -29.79
CA GLU A 27 6.12 -24.11 -28.75
C GLU A 27 7.20 -23.09 -29.17
N LYS A 28 7.39 -22.02 -28.39
CA LYS A 28 8.59 -21.17 -28.51
C LYS A 28 8.98 -20.58 -27.16
N LYS A 29 10.10 -21.07 -26.62
CA LYS A 29 10.80 -20.47 -25.47
C LYS A 29 11.15 -19.01 -25.78
N ILE A 30 10.78 -18.09 -24.88
CA ILE A 30 11.26 -16.71 -24.88
C ILE A 30 11.70 -16.34 -23.45
N SER A 31 12.95 -15.89 -23.36
CA SER A 31 13.66 -15.37 -22.18
C SER A 31 13.03 -14.06 -21.67
N PRO A 32 13.25 -13.65 -20.40
CA PRO A 32 12.45 -12.63 -19.74
C PRO A 32 13.03 -11.25 -20.00
N ASP A 33 12.66 -10.64 -21.12
CA ASP A 33 12.77 -9.20 -21.34
C ASP A 33 11.57 -8.78 -22.20
N ASN A 34 10.88 -7.70 -21.81
CA ASN A 34 9.65 -7.12 -22.38
C ASN A 34 8.34 -7.40 -21.61
N LEU A 35 8.23 -6.87 -20.39
CA LEU A 35 6.93 -6.53 -19.80
C LEU A 35 6.51 -5.15 -20.32
N GLY A 36 5.90 -5.14 -21.51
CA GLY A 36 5.36 -3.96 -22.16
C GLY A 36 4.17 -3.38 -21.40
N ARG A 37 4.44 -2.29 -20.68
CA ARG A 37 3.61 -1.08 -20.49
C ARG A 37 2.18 -1.16 -21.08
N ALA A 38 1.23 -1.70 -20.32
CA ALA A 38 -0.18 -1.35 -20.46
C ALA A 38 -0.46 -0.18 -19.49
N GLN A 39 -0.16 1.04 -19.92
CA GLN A 39 -0.57 2.25 -19.19
C GLN A 39 -2.02 2.58 -19.56
N CYS A 40 -2.93 2.40 -18.62
CA CYS A 40 -4.24 3.05 -18.67
C CYS A 40 -4.04 4.55 -18.47
N PHE A 41 -4.04 5.31 -19.56
CA PHE A 41 -4.05 6.77 -19.54
C PHE A 41 -5.46 7.27 -19.19
N PHE A 42 -5.65 7.84 -18.00
CA PHE A 42 -6.75 8.75 -17.74
C PHE A 42 -6.40 10.11 -18.35
N ARG A 43 -7.09 10.46 -19.44
CA ARG A 43 -6.88 11.72 -20.17
C ARG A 43 -8.09 12.62 -19.90
N ASN A 44 -7.93 13.60 -19.00
CA ASN A 44 -8.92 14.66 -18.84
C ASN A 44 -8.80 15.69 -19.98
N PRO A 45 -9.90 16.11 -20.64
CA PRO A 45 -9.86 17.06 -21.72
C PRO A 45 -10.14 18.48 -21.20
N LEU A 46 -9.12 19.34 -21.13
CA LEU A 46 -9.33 20.79 -21.01
C LEU A 46 -8.57 21.56 -22.10
N LYS A 47 -9.30 21.77 -23.21
CA LYS A 47 -9.53 23.05 -23.92
C LYS A 47 -8.34 24.02 -24.11
N GLY A 48 -7.75 23.98 -25.31
CA GLY A 48 -7.72 25.09 -26.27
C GLY A 48 -7.10 26.46 -25.92
N ARG A 49 -5.81 26.60 -26.27
CA ARG A 49 -5.15 27.63 -27.14
C ARG A 49 -5.46 29.15 -26.94
N GLY A 50 -4.43 29.90 -26.54
CA GLY A 50 -4.27 31.35 -26.79
C GLY A 50 -2.84 31.83 -26.52
N LYS A 51 -2.16 32.40 -27.53
CA LYS A 51 -0.81 32.98 -27.44
C LYS A 51 -0.90 34.43 -26.95
N MET A 52 -0.16 34.78 -25.90
CA MET A 52 0.22 36.16 -25.54
C MET A 52 1.54 36.03 -24.75
N GLY A 53 2.72 36.36 -25.26
CA GLY A 53 3.07 37.58 -25.96
C GLY A 53 3.72 38.54 -24.96
N THR A 54 4.98 38.26 -24.58
CA THR A 54 6.02 39.23 -24.16
C THR A 54 5.76 40.23 -23.02
N VAL A 55 4.69 40.09 -22.22
CA VAL A 55 4.45 40.94 -21.03
C VAL A 55 4.82 40.23 -19.71
N TRP A 56 4.92 38.90 -19.71
CA TRP A 56 5.21 38.11 -18.51
C TRP A 56 6.67 38.14 -18.02
N VAL A 57 7.61 38.58 -18.87
CA VAL A 57 9.04 38.62 -18.51
C VAL A 57 9.35 39.79 -17.57
N LEU A 58 8.53 40.85 -17.59
CA LEU A 58 8.74 42.03 -16.74
C LEU A 58 8.02 41.95 -15.38
N LEU A 59 7.10 40.99 -15.19
CA LEU A 59 6.45 40.73 -13.90
C LEU A 59 7.30 39.85 -12.98
N CYS A 60 8.22 39.05 -13.54
CA CYS A 60 9.12 38.17 -12.78
C CYS A 60 10.30 38.91 -12.12
N VAL A 61 10.65 40.11 -12.57
CA VAL A 61 11.80 40.87 -12.05
C VAL A 61 11.46 41.66 -10.78
N ALA A 62 10.17 41.89 -10.49
CA ALA A 62 9.73 42.62 -9.29
C ALA A 62 9.45 41.73 -8.06
N LEU A 63 9.52 40.39 -8.19
CA LEU A 63 9.27 39.44 -7.11
C LEU A 63 10.56 38.96 -6.39
N SER A 64 11.72 39.48 -6.77
CA SER A 64 13.03 39.09 -6.22
C SER A 64 13.47 39.86 -4.96
N LEU A 65 12.61 40.70 -4.36
CA LEU A 65 12.93 41.44 -3.12
C LEU A 65 11.86 41.37 -2.01
N GLY A 66 10.95 40.38 -2.06
CA GLY A 66 9.95 40.16 -1.02
C GLY A 66 10.08 38.80 -0.36
N SER A 67 11.05 38.62 0.53
CA SER A 67 11.09 37.46 1.44
C SER A 67 9.93 37.55 2.44
N PHE A 68 8.75 37.05 2.05
CA PHE A 68 7.73 36.68 3.03
C PHE A 68 8.07 35.30 3.57
N ALA A 69 8.60 35.28 4.79
CA ALA A 69 8.70 34.08 5.60
C ALA A 69 7.28 33.54 5.86
N SER A 70 6.90 32.50 5.12
CA SER A 70 5.80 31.64 5.55
C SER A 70 6.35 30.78 6.68
N ALA A 71 6.06 31.17 7.92
CA ALA A 71 6.06 30.24 9.03
C ALA A 71 4.93 29.23 8.75
N GLY A 72 5.27 28.16 8.03
CA GLY A 72 4.46 26.97 8.00
C GLY A 72 4.32 26.52 9.45
N ASN A 73 3.12 26.71 10.00
CA ASN A 73 2.73 26.12 11.26
C ASN A 73 2.73 24.61 11.00
N GLU A 74 3.85 23.93 11.26
CA GLU A 74 3.84 22.49 11.45
C GLU A 74 2.98 22.25 12.68
N SER A 75 1.67 22.10 12.46
CA SER A 75 0.84 21.38 13.39
C SER A 75 1.49 20.01 13.50
N VAL A 76 2.25 19.80 14.56
CA VAL A 76 2.53 18.47 15.07
C VAL A 76 1.14 17.93 15.42
N SER A 77 0.48 17.33 14.42
CA SER A 77 -0.64 16.45 14.68
C SER A 77 -0.09 15.46 15.68
N ASN A 78 -0.72 15.39 16.83
CA ASN A 78 -0.34 14.44 17.86
C ASN A 78 -0.50 13.07 17.18
N GLY A 79 0.63 12.52 16.71
CA GLY A 79 0.74 11.60 15.57
C GLY A 79 0.21 10.22 15.89
N GLY A 80 -1.08 10.15 16.17
CA GLY A 80 -1.81 8.96 16.50
C GLY A 80 -2.52 8.38 15.29
N LEU A 81 -2.88 7.12 15.40
CA LEU A 81 -3.69 6.43 14.40
C LEU A 81 -5.14 6.88 14.53
N GLU A 82 -5.78 7.22 13.41
CA GLU A 82 -7.19 7.61 13.38
C GLU A 82 -7.95 6.91 12.25
N MET A 83 -9.28 6.88 12.38
CA MET A 83 -10.14 6.37 11.31
C MET A 83 -10.19 7.38 10.16
N ASN A 84 -9.97 6.93 8.94
CA ASN A 84 -9.94 7.77 7.74
C ASN A 84 -8.86 8.89 7.79
N TYR A 85 -7.66 8.58 8.30
CA TYR A 85 -6.54 9.53 8.41
C TYR A 85 -6.27 10.30 7.10
N TYR A 86 -6.42 9.62 5.95
CA TYR A 86 -6.15 10.20 4.64
C TYR A 86 -7.33 10.97 4.03
N ARG A 87 -8.45 11.16 4.73
CA ARG A 87 -9.67 11.77 4.16
C ARG A 87 -9.41 13.12 3.46
N ASP A 88 -8.61 13.97 4.08
CA ASP A 88 -8.41 15.35 3.61
C ASP A 88 -7.19 15.46 2.67
N SER A 89 -6.20 14.59 2.82
CA SER A 89 -4.95 14.60 2.03
C SER A 89 -4.98 13.70 0.79
N CYS A 90 -5.69 12.57 0.86
CA CYS A 90 -5.83 11.58 -0.20
C CYS A 90 -7.10 10.73 0.02
N PRO A 91 -8.30 11.26 -0.30
CA PRO A 91 -9.57 10.58 -0.01
C PRO A 91 -9.72 9.23 -0.71
N GLN A 92 -9.02 9.02 -1.83
CA GLN A 92 -9.09 7.78 -2.61
C GLN A 92 -8.02 6.74 -2.20
N ALA A 93 -7.21 7.02 -1.17
CA ALA A 93 -6.11 6.14 -0.77
C ALA A 93 -6.56 4.69 -0.49
N GLU A 94 -7.57 4.51 0.36
CA GLU A 94 -8.04 3.18 0.75
C GLU A 94 -8.72 2.44 -0.41
N GLU A 95 -9.47 3.17 -1.25
CA GLU A 95 -10.15 2.61 -2.44
C GLU A 95 -9.13 2.11 -3.47
N ILE A 96 -8.07 2.89 -3.74
CA ILE A 96 -6.99 2.49 -4.65
C ILE A 96 -6.29 1.23 -4.14
N VAL A 97 -5.98 1.18 -2.84
CA VAL A 97 -5.34 0.00 -2.23
C VAL A 97 -6.24 -1.23 -2.37
N GLU A 98 -7.52 -1.10 -2.02
CA GLU A 98 -8.50 -2.19 -2.12
C GLU A 98 -8.59 -2.73 -3.56
N GLU A 99 -8.68 -1.83 -4.54
CA GLU A 99 -8.76 -2.23 -5.95
C GLU A 99 -7.51 -3.00 -6.39
N GLN A 100 -6.32 -2.46 -6.10
CA GLN A 100 -5.05 -3.09 -6.49
C GLN A 100 -4.87 -4.45 -5.80
N VAL A 101 -5.23 -4.55 -4.51
CA VAL A 101 -5.22 -5.82 -3.77
C VAL A 101 -6.12 -6.85 -4.43
N ARG A 102 -7.35 -6.48 -4.77
CA ARG A 102 -8.30 -7.38 -5.42
C ARG A 102 -7.81 -7.86 -6.79
N LEU A 103 -7.18 -6.98 -7.57
CA LEU A 103 -6.58 -7.33 -8.86
C LEU A 103 -5.42 -8.32 -8.69
N LEU A 104 -4.51 -8.02 -7.76
CA LEU A 104 -3.34 -8.85 -7.47
C LEU A 104 -3.73 -10.21 -6.90
N TYR A 105 -4.73 -10.26 -6.01
CA TYR A 105 -5.23 -11.50 -5.45
C TYR A 105 -5.84 -12.42 -6.52
N LYS A 106 -6.57 -11.87 -7.50
CA LYS A 106 -7.11 -12.65 -8.62
C LYS A 106 -6.03 -13.31 -9.47
N GLN A 107 -4.89 -12.64 -9.65
CA GLN A 107 -3.74 -13.16 -10.38
C GLN A 107 -2.89 -14.12 -9.53
N HIS A 108 -2.76 -13.80 -8.24
CA HIS A 108 -1.83 -14.43 -7.32
C HIS A 108 -2.51 -14.65 -5.96
N LYS A 109 -3.28 -15.74 -5.84
CA LYS A 109 -4.10 -16.05 -4.65
C LYS A 109 -3.31 -16.10 -3.33
N ASN A 110 -2.02 -16.39 -3.38
CA ASN A 110 -1.15 -16.49 -2.21
C ASN A 110 -0.66 -15.13 -1.66
N THR A 111 -0.97 -14.01 -2.33
CA THR A 111 -0.54 -12.67 -1.91
C THR A 111 -1.18 -12.22 -0.60
N ALA A 112 -2.48 -12.46 -0.43
CA ALA A 112 -3.23 -12.10 0.77
C ALA A 112 -2.61 -12.67 2.05
N PHE A 113 -2.31 -13.99 2.06
CA PHE A 113 -1.66 -14.65 3.19
C PHE A 113 -0.25 -14.10 3.44
N SER A 114 0.48 -13.76 2.36
CA SER A 114 1.82 -13.18 2.48
C SER A 114 1.79 -11.81 3.15
N TRP A 115 0.85 -10.93 2.81
CA TRP A 115 0.75 -9.62 3.44
C TRP A 115 0.33 -9.70 4.90
N LEU A 116 -0.59 -10.61 5.23
CA LEU A 116 -0.97 -10.88 6.61
C LEU A 116 0.23 -11.32 7.45
N LYS A 117 1.03 -12.26 6.92
CA LYS A 117 2.27 -12.68 7.57
C LYS A 117 3.28 -11.53 7.68
N ASN A 118 3.41 -10.69 6.65
CA ASN A 118 4.33 -9.55 6.68
C ASN A 118 3.96 -8.55 7.78
N ILE A 119 2.68 -8.25 8.01
CA ILE A 119 2.24 -7.38 9.13
C ILE A 119 2.63 -8.00 10.46
N PHE A 120 2.42 -9.31 10.64
CA PHE A 120 2.83 -9.98 11.86
C PHE A 120 4.33 -9.76 12.10
N HIS A 121 5.17 -10.02 11.09
CA HIS A 121 6.61 -9.85 11.24
C HIS A 121 7.06 -8.40 11.46
N ASP A 122 6.39 -7.42 10.84
CA ASP A 122 6.70 -5.99 11.01
C ASP A 122 6.28 -5.49 12.40
N CYS A 123 5.01 -5.71 12.77
CA CYS A 123 4.45 -5.21 14.02
C CYS A 123 4.99 -5.89 15.28
N PHE A 124 5.42 -7.15 15.19
CA PHE A 124 5.91 -7.89 16.36
C PHE A 124 7.30 -7.39 16.81
N VAL A 125 8.01 -6.66 15.95
CA VAL A 125 9.36 -6.16 16.20
C VAL A 125 9.29 -4.67 16.49
N GLU A 126 9.03 -4.34 17.76
CA GLU A 126 8.96 -2.98 18.34
C GLU A 126 7.83 -2.07 17.81
N SER A 127 7.58 -2.01 16.50
CA SER A 127 6.56 -1.12 15.92
C SER A 127 6.10 -1.52 14.51
N CYS A 128 4.86 -1.19 14.16
CA CYS A 128 4.33 -1.30 12.80
C CYS A 128 4.74 -0.10 11.92
N ASP A 129 5.98 -0.08 11.45
CA ASP A 129 6.55 1.03 10.68
C ASP A 129 7.09 0.61 9.29
N ALA A 130 6.78 -0.59 8.80
CA ALA A 130 7.31 -1.13 7.56
C ALA A 130 8.85 -1.16 7.51
N SER A 131 9.54 -1.22 8.65
CA SER A 131 11.01 -1.42 8.70
C SER A 131 11.42 -2.71 8.00
N LEU A 132 10.54 -3.72 8.02
CA LEU A 132 10.69 -4.98 7.30
C LEU A 132 10.87 -4.80 5.78
N LEU A 133 10.28 -3.76 5.20
CA LEU A 133 10.30 -3.50 3.76
C LEU A 133 11.56 -2.74 3.30
N LEU A 134 12.45 -2.38 4.21
CA LEU A 134 13.69 -1.68 3.87
C LEU A 134 14.70 -2.65 3.26
N ASP A 135 15.18 -2.36 2.05
CA ASP A 135 16.22 -3.14 1.39
C ASP A 135 17.61 -2.93 2.03
N LEU A 136 18.52 -3.87 1.75
CA LEU A 136 19.91 -3.81 2.21
C LEU A 136 20.58 -2.54 1.72
N THR A 137 21.25 -1.82 2.61
CA THR A 137 22.14 -0.72 2.21
C THR A 137 23.57 -1.03 2.61
N ARG A 138 24.56 -0.37 2.00
CA ARG A 138 26.00 -0.56 2.34
C ARG A 138 26.32 -0.36 3.83
N LYS A 139 25.40 0.22 4.61
CA LYS A 139 25.57 0.53 6.04
C LYS A 139 24.63 -0.24 6.96
N SER A 140 23.66 -1.01 6.43
CA SER A 140 22.65 -1.69 7.26
C SER A 140 22.22 -3.03 6.67
N VAL A 141 22.18 -4.05 7.52
CA VAL A 141 21.55 -5.34 7.22
C VAL A 141 20.04 -5.16 7.13
N SER A 142 19.39 -5.73 6.13
CA SER A 142 17.93 -5.69 5.97
C SER A 142 17.27 -6.84 6.73
N GLU A 143 16.13 -6.57 7.37
CA GLU A 143 15.30 -7.62 7.99
C GLU A 143 14.87 -8.69 6.98
N LYS A 144 14.68 -8.30 5.71
CA LYS A 144 14.26 -9.15 4.59
C LYS A 144 15.25 -10.25 4.24
N GLU A 145 16.55 -10.04 4.52
CA GLU A 145 17.63 -10.98 4.19
C GLU A 145 18.01 -11.88 5.37
N THR A 146 17.31 -11.78 6.50
CA THR A 146 17.56 -12.64 7.67
C THR A 146 16.84 -13.98 7.53
N ASP A 147 17.38 -15.02 8.17
CA ASP A 147 16.77 -16.37 8.18
C ASP A 147 15.32 -16.35 8.71
N ARG A 148 15.02 -15.46 9.66
CA ARG A 148 13.66 -15.27 10.21
C ARG A 148 12.66 -14.76 9.17
N SER A 149 13.14 -14.07 8.14
CA SER A 149 12.33 -13.49 7.06
C SER A 149 12.37 -14.30 5.77
N PHE A 150 13.10 -15.42 5.71
CA PHE A 150 13.25 -16.24 4.51
C PHE A 150 11.91 -16.71 3.91
N SER A 151 10.91 -16.92 4.76
CA SER A 151 9.57 -17.32 4.32
C SER A 151 8.71 -16.15 3.81
N LEU A 152 9.13 -14.90 3.99
CA LEU A 152 8.38 -13.73 3.58
C LEU A 152 8.60 -13.48 2.09
N ARG A 153 7.49 -13.33 1.36
CA ARG A 153 7.49 -13.26 -0.11
C ARG A 153 6.68 -12.04 -0.55
N ASN A 154 6.59 -11.85 -1.86
CA ASN A 154 5.57 -11.00 -2.47
C ASN A 154 5.67 -9.49 -2.17
N PHE A 155 6.82 -9.01 -1.69
CA PHE A 155 7.08 -7.58 -1.46
C PHE A 155 6.89 -6.72 -2.72
N ARG A 156 7.25 -7.25 -3.90
CA ARG A 156 7.08 -6.57 -5.21
C ARG A 156 5.64 -6.08 -5.47
N TYR A 157 4.65 -6.77 -4.92
CA TYR A 157 3.25 -6.39 -5.12
C TYR A 157 2.85 -5.22 -4.22
N LEU A 158 3.46 -5.09 -3.03
CA LEU A 158 3.32 -3.89 -2.21
C LEU A 158 3.91 -2.68 -2.92
N ASP A 159 5.04 -2.83 -3.59
CA ASP A 159 5.62 -1.76 -4.41
C ASP A 159 4.68 -1.35 -5.55
N SER A 160 4.01 -2.32 -6.19
CA SER A 160 3.03 -2.04 -7.26
C SER A 160 1.80 -1.27 -6.74
N ILE A 161 1.28 -1.67 -5.56
CA ILE A 161 0.17 -0.97 -4.90
C ILE A 161 0.63 0.44 -4.51
N LYS A 162 1.81 0.57 -3.91
CA LYS A 162 2.38 1.84 -3.50
C LYS A 162 2.59 2.78 -4.69
N GLU A 163 3.07 2.26 -5.82
CA GLU A 163 3.20 3.04 -7.05
C GLU A 163 1.84 3.55 -7.55
N ALA A 164 0.78 2.75 -7.46
CA ALA A 164 -0.56 3.18 -7.82
C ALA A 164 -1.08 4.31 -6.93
N VAL A 165 -0.85 4.22 -5.61
CA VAL A 165 -1.20 5.28 -4.67
C VAL A 165 -0.38 6.55 -4.92
N GLU A 166 0.93 6.42 -5.19
CA GLU A 166 1.81 7.57 -5.45
C GLU A 166 1.49 8.32 -6.74
N ARG A 167 0.87 7.65 -7.73
CA ARG A 167 0.39 8.32 -8.96
C ARG A 167 -0.74 9.31 -8.68
N GLU A 168 -1.57 9.03 -7.67
CA GLU A 168 -2.69 9.89 -7.30
C GLU A 168 -2.29 10.88 -6.20
N CYS A 169 -1.56 10.39 -5.18
CA CYS A 169 -1.26 11.13 -3.97
C CYS A 169 0.23 11.00 -3.61
N PRO A 170 1.11 11.80 -4.24
CA PRO A 170 2.55 11.66 -4.08
C PRO A 170 3.01 12.00 -2.66
N GLY A 171 3.73 11.10 -2.01
CA GLY A 171 4.35 11.29 -0.70
C GLY A 171 3.37 11.39 0.49
N VAL A 172 2.10 11.01 0.30
CA VAL A 172 1.07 11.17 1.34
C VAL A 172 0.92 9.90 2.19
N VAL A 173 0.69 8.75 1.56
CA VAL A 173 0.36 7.50 2.25
C VAL A 173 1.65 6.77 2.65
N SER A 174 1.79 6.29 3.87
CA SER A 174 2.99 5.54 4.27
C SER A 174 3.02 4.12 3.68
N ARG A 175 4.22 3.53 3.52
CA ARG A 175 4.34 2.09 3.18
C ARG A 175 3.78 1.22 4.29
N ALA A 176 3.91 1.64 5.55
CA ALA A 176 3.33 0.97 6.71
C ALA A 176 1.80 0.82 6.59
N ASP A 177 1.09 1.90 6.23
CA ASP A 177 -0.36 1.79 6.02
C ASP A 177 -0.72 1.03 4.75
N VAL A 178 0.04 1.14 3.66
CA VAL A 178 -0.18 0.31 2.47
C VAL A 178 -0.08 -1.18 2.82
N LEU A 179 0.92 -1.59 3.61
CA LEU A 179 1.06 -2.97 4.07
C LEU A 179 -0.15 -3.41 4.90
N VAL A 180 -0.58 -2.58 5.84
CA VAL A 180 -1.71 -2.88 6.74
C VAL A 180 -3.04 -2.98 6.01
N LEU A 181 -3.34 -2.00 5.15
CA LEU A 181 -4.55 -2.00 4.32
C LEU A 181 -4.54 -3.20 3.35
N SER A 182 -3.39 -3.53 2.78
CA SER A 182 -3.26 -4.67 1.86
C SER A 182 -3.64 -6.00 2.49
N ALA A 183 -3.28 -6.23 3.76
CA ALA A 183 -3.70 -7.47 4.42
C ALA A 183 -5.18 -7.47 4.81
N ARG A 184 -5.75 -6.33 5.24
CA ARG A 184 -7.20 -6.22 5.51
C ARG A 184 -8.01 -6.59 4.28
N ASP A 185 -7.66 -5.98 3.16
CA ASP A 185 -8.37 -6.18 1.89
C ASP A 185 -8.07 -7.59 1.32
N GLY A 186 -6.89 -8.13 1.64
CA GLY A 186 -6.54 -9.54 1.41
C GLY A 186 -7.43 -10.51 2.20
N ILE A 187 -7.67 -10.24 3.49
CA ILE A 187 -8.58 -11.03 4.34
C ILE A 187 -10.00 -10.99 3.77
N MET A 188 -10.48 -9.81 3.38
CA MET A 188 -11.79 -9.68 2.71
C MET A 188 -11.84 -10.50 1.43
N SER A 189 -10.78 -10.47 0.62
CA SER A 189 -10.69 -11.24 -0.63
C SER A 189 -10.68 -12.75 -0.42
N LEU A 190 -10.28 -13.21 0.77
CA LEU A 190 -10.36 -14.60 1.22
C LEU A 190 -11.76 -14.99 1.74
N GLY A 191 -12.70 -14.04 1.81
CA GLY A 191 -14.04 -14.23 2.39
C GLY A 191 -14.10 -13.96 3.89
N GLY A 192 -13.06 -13.35 4.47
CA GLY A 192 -13.06 -12.89 5.86
C GLY A 192 -13.89 -11.63 6.08
N PRO A 193 -14.08 -11.22 7.34
CA PRO A 193 -14.84 -10.01 7.68
C PRO A 193 -14.08 -8.74 7.31
N TYR A 194 -14.82 -7.66 7.03
CA TYR A 194 -14.24 -6.32 6.97
C TYR A 194 -13.90 -5.85 8.38
N ILE A 195 -12.63 -5.48 8.60
CA ILE A 195 -12.14 -4.98 9.88
C ILE A 195 -11.81 -3.49 9.69
N PRO A 196 -12.51 -2.56 10.35
CA PRO A 196 -12.16 -1.15 10.29
C PRO A 196 -10.78 -0.94 10.91
N LEU A 197 -9.88 -0.26 10.18
CA LEU A 197 -8.52 -0.01 10.62
C LEU A 197 -8.25 1.48 10.76
N LYS A 198 -7.55 1.84 11.82
CA LYS A 198 -6.96 3.16 11.96
C LYS A 198 -5.69 3.25 11.11
N THR A 199 -5.55 4.33 10.38
CA THR A 199 -4.42 4.68 9.50
C THR A 199 -3.67 5.88 10.10
N GLY A 200 -2.54 6.25 9.50
CA GLY A 200 -1.62 7.28 10.00
C GLY A 200 -0.28 6.73 10.50
N ARG A 201 0.07 5.46 10.19
CA ARG A 201 1.40 4.91 10.51
C ARG A 201 2.47 5.66 9.73
N ARG A 202 3.69 5.70 10.26
CA ARG A 202 4.83 6.34 9.60
C ARG A 202 5.91 5.31 9.29
N ASP A 203 6.63 5.53 8.20
CA ASP A 203 7.67 4.60 7.75
C ASP A 203 8.93 4.70 8.63
N GLY A 204 9.42 3.54 9.05
CA GLY A 204 10.65 3.33 9.77
C GLY A 204 11.86 3.68 8.91
N ARG A 205 12.90 4.22 9.53
CA ARG A 205 14.14 4.64 8.83
C ARG A 205 15.31 3.69 9.07
N LYS A 206 15.12 2.66 9.89
CA LYS A 206 16.16 1.72 10.30
C LYS A 206 15.58 0.32 10.30
N SER A 207 16.34 -0.61 9.75
CA SER A 207 16.09 -2.04 9.87
C SER A 207 16.44 -2.52 11.28
N ARG A 208 15.64 -3.45 11.81
CA ARG A 208 15.76 -4.08 13.13
C ARG A 208 16.33 -5.51 13.07
N ALA A 209 17.11 -5.80 12.01
CA ALA A 209 17.64 -7.14 11.76
C ALA A 209 18.40 -7.75 12.96
N ASN A 210 19.03 -6.93 13.80
CA ASN A 210 19.81 -7.35 14.96
C ASN A 210 18.96 -7.79 16.18
N VAL A 211 17.68 -7.43 16.25
CA VAL A 211 16.81 -7.74 17.39
C VAL A 211 15.69 -8.73 17.07
N LEU A 212 15.53 -9.12 15.79
CA LEU A 212 14.49 -10.06 15.33
C LEU A 212 14.39 -11.33 16.19
N GLU A 213 15.53 -11.92 16.56
CA GLU A 213 15.62 -13.16 17.35
C GLU A 213 15.01 -13.03 18.75
N MET A 214 15.07 -11.81 19.33
CA MET A 214 14.56 -11.53 20.67
C MET A 214 13.04 -11.46 20.69
N TYR A 215 12.47 -10.88 19.63
CA TYR A 215 11.02 -10.65 19.51
C TYR A 215 10.30 -11.86 18.91
N LEU A 216 10.74 -12.38 17.76
CA LEU A 216 9.95 -13.35 17.01
C LEU A 216 9.97 -14.76 17.66
N PRO A 217 8.80 -15.33 17.99
CA PRO A 217 8.71 -16.72 18.44
C PRO A 217 9.26 -17.67 17.36
N ASP A 218 10.01 -18.67 17.80
CA ASP A 218 10.46 -19.75 16.94
C ASP A 218 9.49 -20.95 17.05
N HIS A 219 9.41 -21.75 15.99
CA HIS A 219 8.55 -22.94 15.90
C HIS A 219 8.87 -23.99 16.98
N ASN A 220 10.11 -24.00 17.49
CA ASN A 220 10.56 -24.90 18.54
C ASN A 220 10.42 -24.29 19.96
N ASN A 221 9.79 -23.12 20.11
CA ASN A 221 9.59 -22.52 21.43
C ASN A 221 8.44 -23.16 22.20
N THR A 222 8.59 -23.24 23.52
CA THR A 222 7.51 -23.66 24.42
C THR A 222 6.38 -22.63 24.45
N ILE A 223 5.15 -23.09 24.72
CA ILE A 223 3.98 -22.21 24.80
C ILE A 223 4.14 -21.09 25.84
N SER A 224 4.87 -21.34 26.94
CA SER A 224 5.18 -20.34 27.96
C SER A 224 5.99 -19.16 27.41
N THR A 225 6.96 -19.45 26.53
CA THR A 225 7.78 -18.43 25.88
C THR A 225 6.97 -17.62 24.89
N VAL A 226 6.11 -18.28 24.11
CA VAL A 226 5.19 -17.62 23.18
C VAL A 226 4.25 -16.68 23.94
N LEU A 227 3.60 -17.15 24.99
CA LEU A 227 2.73 -16.34 25.85
C LEU A 227 3.45 -15.12 26.43
N THR A 228 4.68 -15.29 26.89
CA THR A 228 5.48 -14.19 27.45
C THR A 228 5.78 -13.12 26.40
N ARG A 229 6.14 -13.52 25.18
CA ARG A 229 6.43 -12.61 24.07
C ARG A 229 5.21 -11.84 23.59
N PHE A 230 4.07 -12.51 23.42
CA PHE A 230 2.81 -11.85 23.04
C PHE A 230 2.32 -10.89 24.14
N LYS A 231 2.47 -11.27 25.41
CA LYS A 231 2.14 -10.38 26.53
C LYS A 231 3.03 -9.12 26.56
N ALA A 232 4.29 -9.22 26.15
CA ALA A 232 5.22 -8.08 26.10
C ALA A 232 4.79 -7.01 25.08
N ILE A 233 4.06 -7.38 24.02
CA ILE A 233 3.48 -6.46 23.05
C ILE A 233 2.00 -6.12 23.33
N GLY A 234 1.50 -6.51 24.51
CA GLY A 234 0.14 -6.18 24.96
C GLY A 234 -0.96 -7.10 24.43
N ILE A 235 -0.63 -8.26 23.87
CA ILE A 235 -1.61 -9.26 23.43
C ILE A 235 -1.85 -10.26 24.56
N ASP A 236 -3.11 -10.46 24.92
CA ASP A 236 -3.54 -11.40 25.96
C ASP A 236 -3.64 -12.85 25.43
N THR A 237 -3.95 -13.79 26.33
CA THR A 237 -4.07 -15.21 25.96
C THR A 237 -5.15 -15.45 24.91
N LEU A 238 -6.26 -14.73 24.97
CA LEU A 238 -7.36 -14.86 24.02
C LEU A 238 -6.95 -14.31 22.64
N GLY A 239 -6.27 -13.16 22.62
CA GLY A 239 -5.71 -12.59 21.41
C GLY A 239 -4.67 -13.51 20.76
N LEU A 240 -3.81 -14.15 21.55
CA LEU A 240 -2.88 -15.16 21.04
C LEU A 240 -3.61 -16.32 20.36
N VAL A 241 -4.62 -16.90 21.00
CA VAL A 241 -5.40 -18.03 20.45
C VAL A 241 -6.16 -17.61 19.19
N SER A 242 -6.53 -16.34 19.06
CA SER A 242 -7.22 -15.83 17.87
C SER A 242 -6.27 -15.57 16.69
N LEU A 243 -4.97 -15.41 16.95
CA LEU A 243 -3.94 -15.11 15.95
C LEU A 243 -3.17 -16.35 15.47
N LEU A 244 -3.19 -17.46 16.23
CA LEU A 244 -2.59 -18.76 15.89
C LEU A 244 -3.58 -19.65 15.14
#